data_AF-A0A5J9TU14-F1
#
_entry.id   AF-A0A5J9TU14-F1
#
_cell.length_a   1.000
_cell.length_b   1.000
_cell.length_c   1.000
_cell.angle_alpha   90.00
_cell.angle_beta   90.00
_cell.angle_gamma   90.00
#
_symmetry.space_group_name_H-M   'P 1'
#
loop_
_entity.id
_entity.type
_entity.pdbx_description
1 polymer ?
#
loop_
_entity_poly.entity_id
_entity_poly.type
_entity_poly.pdbx_seq_one_letter_code
_entity_poly.pdbx_strand_id
1 'polypeptide(L)'
;MDHRHSAIKEAQRSRNSQQSTVSEVATSIGSHVFSVSPPSSSPVVLSLLVLSLLVLSPPGTVAADGYQPSKPIVIPITWDTTTSLYSIPIKNGAPLVLDLAGALVWSTCQQGHRTIPCKSSLCTVANRYRPASCASASGGQPGSADPHCACTAYPYNPVSSQCGSGDLAVVPLSANATDGQHPLFPVSFTTYGPCASDGLLASLPSGAAGVAGLSSTTGKHAHFTPFSFNRN
;
A
#
# COMPACT_ATOMS: atom_id res chain seq x y z
N MET A 1 -38.58 -2.98 -24.35
CA MET A 1 -37.21 -3.41 -24.70
C MET A 1 -36.70 -2.53 -25.84
N ASP A 2 -36.07 -1.37 -25.59
CA ASP A 2 -35.43 -0.61 -26.70
C ASP A 2 -34.34 0.42 -26.28
N HIS A 3 -33.79 0.33 -25.06
CA HIS A 3 -32.71 1.25 -24.63
C HIS A 3 -31.36 0.58 -24.38
N ARG A 4 -31.31 -0.76 -24.23
CA ARG A 4 -30.05 -1.50 -24.04
C ARG A 4 -29.26 -1.70 -25.34
N HIS A 5 -29.90 -1.69 -26.50
CA HIS A 5 -29.22 -1.86 -27.79
C HIS A 5 -28.50 -0.59 -28.27
N SER A 6 -28.93 0.60 -27.85
CA SER A 6 -28.31 1.86 -28.25
C SER A 6 -26.95 2.09 -27.56
N ALA A 7 -26.86 1.79 -26.27
CA ALA A 7 -25.62 1.97 -25.48
C ALA A 7 -24.46 1.06 -25.94
N ILE A 8 -24.76 -0.12 -26.48
CA ILE A 8 -23.75 -1.07 -26.99
C ILE A 8 -23.15 -0.56 -28.31
N LYS A 9 -23.96 0.11 -29.15
CA LYS A 9 -23.52 0.65 -30.44
C LYS A 9 -22.57 1.84 -30.28
N GLU A 10 -22.77 2.68 -29.27
CA GLU A 10 -21.87 3.81 -28.97
C GLU A 10 -20.53 3.35 -28.38
N ALA A 11 -20.53 2.31 -27.53
CA ALA A 11 -19.30 1.74 -26.95
C ALA A 11 -18.39 1.02 -27.96
N GLN A 12 -18.92 0.57 -29.11
CA GLN A 12 -18.12 0.02 -30.22
C GLN A 12 -17.55 1.11 -31.13
N ARG A 13 -18.27 2.23 -31.34
CA ARG A 13 -17.80 3.35 -32.16
C ARG A 13 -16.60 4.06 -31.54
N SER A 14 -16.58 4.21 -30.22
CA SER A 14 -15.45 4.81 -29.49
C SER A 14 -14.18 3.94 -29.52
N ARG A 15 -14.32 2.60 -29.50
CA ARG A 15 -13.18 1.68 -29.60
C ARG A 15 -12.54 1.68 -30.99
N ASN A 16 -13.34 1.72 -32.05
CA ASN A 16 -12.81 1.79 -33.42
C ASN A 16 -12.10 3.13 -33.70
N SER A 17 -12.53 4.23 -33.07
CA SER A 17 -11.84 5.52 -33.19
C SER A 17 -10.48 5.55 -32.50
N GLN A 18 -10.34 4.90 -31.34
CA GLN A 18 -9.05 4.80 -30.63
C GLN A 18 -8.05 3.88 -31.32
N GLN A 19 -8.53 2.83 -32.00
CA GLN A 19 -7.67 1.91 -32.73
C GLN A 19 -7.12 2.52 -34.02
N SER A 20 -7.85 3.47 -34.62
CA SER A 20 -7.37 4.23 -35.79
C SER A 20 -6.26 5.22 -35.44
N THR A 21 -6.28 5.82 -34.24
CA THR A 21 -5.26 6.80 -33.81
C THR A 21 -3.93 6.18 -33.36
N VAL A 22 -3.91 4.89 -33.01
CA VAL A 22 -2.66 4.20 -32.60
C VAL A 22 -1.85 3.76 -33.82
N SER A 23 -2.47 3.66 -35.00
CA SER A 23 -1.79 3.20 -36.23
C SER A 23 -1.01 4.30 -36.97
N GLU A 24 -1.12 5.57 -36.54
CA GLU A 24 -0.60 6.72 -37.30
C GLU A 24 0.76 7.26 -36.81
N VAL A 25 1.35 6.69 -35.75
CA VAL A 25 2.60 7.21 -35.15
C VAL A 25 3.87 6.40 -35.52
N ALA A 26 3.77 5.40 -36.39
CA ALA A 26 4.93 4.59 -36.78
C ALA A 26 5.12 4.54 -38.30
N THR A 27 5.29 5.68 -38.96
CA THR A 27 5.82 5.68 -40.34
C THR A 27 6.58 6.96 -40.65
N SER A 28 7.90 6.94 -40.44
CA SER A 28 8.84 7.79 -41.16
C SER A 28 10.25 7.31 -40.89
N ILE A 29 10.82 6.48 -41.77
CA ILE A 29 12.17 6.65 -42.35
C ILE A 29 12.18 5.82 -43.66
N GLY A 30 12.36 6.49 -44.80
CA GLY A 30 12.52 5.83 -46.09
C GLY A 30 13.95 5.27 -46.27
N SER A 31 14.10 4.26 -47.13
CA SER A 31 14.84 4.36 -48.40
C SER A 31 15.40 3.03 -48.90
N HIS A 32 15.32 2.87 -50.22
CA HIS A 32 16.11 2.00 -51.11
C HIS A 32 15.86 0.48 -51.13
N VAL A 33 15.19 0.08 -52.22
CA VAL A 33 15.19 -1.26 -52.80
C VAL A 33 16.61 -1.66 -53.17
N PHE A 34 17.15 -2.66 -52.48
CA PHE A 34 18.09 -3.61 -53.05
C PHE A 34 17.48 -5.00 -52.89
N SER A 35 17.00 -5.57 -53.99
CA SER A 35 16.72 -7.01 -54.09
C SER A 35 18.04 -7.74 -53.95
N VAL A 36 18.31 -8.25 -52.75
CA VAL A 36 19.33 -9.27 -52.53
C VAL A 36 18.58 -10.54 -52.13
N SER A 37 18.61 -11.52 -53.03
CA SER A 37 18.06 -12.86 -52.82
C SER A 37 18.54 -13.42 -51.48
N PRO A 38 17.67 -13.97 -50.62
CA PRO A 38 18.14 -14.63 -49.41
C PRO A 38 18.91 -15.90 -49.80
N PRO A 39 20.14 -16.12 -49.30
CA PRO A 39 20.73 -17.44 -49.37
C PRO A 39 19.87 -18.38 -48.51
N SER A 40 19.46 -19.50 -49.10
CA SER A 40 18.86 -20.64 -48.41
C SER A 40 19.72 -21.00 -47.20
N SER A 41 19.33 -20.50 -46.04
CA SER A 41 20.01 -20.73 -44.77
C SER A 41 19.12 -21.67 -43.99
N SER A 42 19.58 -22.93 -43.88
CA SER A 42 18.86 -23.99 -43.20
C SER A 42 18.42 -23.55 -41.80
N PRO A 43 17.22 -23.93 -41.33
CA PRO A 43 16.70 -23.58 -39.99
C PRO A 43 17.62 -24.03 -38.83
N VAL A 44 18.54 -24.95 -39.13
CA VAL A 44 19.62 -25.40 -38.26
C VAL A 44 20.63 -24.28 -37.98
N VAL A 45 21.00 -23.48 -38.99
CA VAL A 45 21.98 -22.39 -38.84
C VAL A 45 21.41 -21.28 -37.98
N LEU A 46 20.13 -20.94 -38.16
CA LEU A 46 19.43 -19.94 -37.34
C LEU A 46 19.32 -20.40 -35.88
N SER A 47 18.98 -21.68 -35.66
CA SER A 47 18.93 -22.27 -34.31
C SER A 47 20.30 -22.26 -33.61
N LEU A 48 21.38 -22.55 -34.32
CA LEU A 48 22.75 -22.53 -33.76
C LEU A 48 23.22 -21.11 -33.41
N LEU A 49 22.79 -20.11 -34.19
CA LEU A 49 23.08 -18.69 -33.94
C LEU A 49 22.35 -18.18 -32.69
N VAL A 50 21.08 -18.58 -32.51
CA VAL A 50 20.29 -18.26 -31.30
C VAL A 50 20.87 -18.94 -30.06
N LEU A 51 21.28 -20.21 -30.16
CA LEU A 51 21.95 -20.90 -29.05
C LEU A 51 23.28 -20.22 -28.70
N SER A 52 24.09 -19.82 -29.69
CA SER A 52 25.36 -19.13 -29.43
C SER A 52 25.15 -17.79 -28.72
N LEU A 53 24.10 -17.04 -29.05
CA LEU A 53 23.74 -15.79 -28.37
C LEU A 53 23.27 -16.01 -26.92
N LEU A 54 22.58 -17.13 -26.64
CA LEU A 54 22.18 -17.52 -25.29
C LEU A 54 23.39 -17.89 -24.42
N VAL A 55 24.39 -18.59 -24.97
CA VAL A 55 25.59 -19.00 -24.22
C VAL A 55 26.54 -17.81 -23.96
N LEU A 56 26.51 -16.77 -24.80
CA LEU A 56 27.34 -15.57 -24.64
C LEU A 56 26.74 -14.48 -23.74
N SER A 57 25.52 -14.68 -23.23
CA SER A 57 24.93 -13.73 -22.27
C SER A 57 25.63 -13.87 -20.91
N PRO A 58 26.27 -12.81 -20.37
CA PRO A 58 26.81 -12.86 -19.02
C PRO A 58 25.65 -13.10 -18.05
N PRO A 59 25.85 -13.88 -16.97
CA PRO A 59 24.82 -14.03 -15.94
C PRO A 59 24.47 -12.62 -15.44
N GLY A 60 23.24 -12.19 -15.76
CA GLY A 60 22.73 -10.91 -15.32
C GLY A 60 22.63 -10.94 -13.80
N THR A 61 23.67 -10.48 -13.11
CA THR A 61 23.54 -10.04 -11.74
C THR A 61 22.64 -8.81 -11.80
N VAL A 62 21.39 -9.00 -11.40
CA VAL A 62 20.53 -7.90 -11.02
C VAL A 62 21.29 -7.17 -9.92
N ALA A 63 21.87 -6.02 -10.24
CA ALA A 63 22.40 -5.12 -9.24
C ALA A 63 21.21 -4.75 -8.36
N ALA A 64 21.14 -5.34 -7.17
CA ALA A 64 20.32 -4.78 -6.12
C ALA A 64 20.89 -3.38 -5.87
N ASP A 65 20.14 -2.35 -6.23
CA ASP A 65 20.38 -0.98 -5.77
C ASP A 65 20.79 -1.04 -4.30
N GLY A 66 21.84 -0.30 -3.93
CA GLY A 66 22.50 -0.32 -2.63
C GLY A 66 21.63 0.12 -1.44
N TYR A 67 20.46 -0.49 -1.26
CA TYR A 67 19.65 -0.42 -0.08
C TYR A 67 20.30 -1.32 0.97
N GLN A 68 21.00 -0.71 1.93
CA GLN A 68 21.37 -1.39 3.16
C GLN A 68 20.11 -2.13 3.68
N PRO A 69 20.17 -3.45 3.96
CA PRO A 69 19.03 -4.15 4.54
C PRO A 69 18.58 -3.40 5.78
N SER A 70 17.33 -2.92 5.79
CA SER A 70 16.77 -2.27 6.97
C SER A 70 16.82 -3.26 8.13
N LYS A 71 17.50 -2.90 9.23
CA LYS A 71 17.57 -3.77 10.40
C LYS A 71 16.15 -4.03 10.91
N PRO A 72 15.77 -5.29 11.19
CA PRO A 72 14.45 -5.60 11.72
C PRO A 72 14.24 -4.87 13.05
N ILE A 73 12.98 -4.56 13.35
CA ILE A 73 12.59 -3.97 14.64
C ILE A 73 11.94 -5.02 15.52
N VAL A 74 12.16 -4.89 16.82
CA VAL A 74 11.50 -5.68 17.86
C VAL A 74 10.76 -4.73 18.80
N ILE A 75 9.53 -5.09 19.14
CA ILE A 75 8.74 -4.41 20.17
C ILE A 75 8.28 -5.48 21.18
N PRO A 76 8.48 -5.26 22.50
CA PRO A 76 7.93 -6.16 23.51
C PRO A 76 6.40 -6.11 23.49
N ILE A 77 5.75 -7.22 23.81
CA ILE A 77 4.29 -7.29 23.91
C ILE A 77 3.91 -7.34 25.39
N THR A 78 2.95 -6.51 25.79
CA THR A 78 2.40 -6.49 27.15
C THR A 78 1.01 -7.11 27.13
N TRP A 79 0.76 -8.05 28.03
CA TRP A 79 -0.56 -8.63 28.26
C TRP A 79 -1.29 -7.87 29.37
N ASP A 80 -2.49 -7.38 29.08
CA ASP A 80 -3.35 -6.72 30.06
C ASP A 80 -4.29 -7.74 30.72
N THR A 81 -4.17 -7.93 32.02
CA THR A 81 -4.95 -8.93 32.77
C THR A 81 -6.42 -8.55 32.93
N THR A 82 -6.77 -7.27 32.77
CA THR A 82 -8.15 -6.78 32.96
C THR A 82 -9.01 -7.04 31.72
N THR A 83 -8.45 -6.82 30.55
CA THR A 83 -9.13 -6.95 29.25
C THR A 83 -8.72 -8.21 28.48
N SER A 84 -7.68 -8.91 28.93
CA SER A 84 -7.05 -10.03 28.23
C SER A 84 -6.50 -9.69 26.85
N LEU A 85 -6.26 -8.40 26.57
CA LEU A 85 -5.69 -7.94 25.30
C LEU A 85 -4.16 -7.82 25.36
N TYR A 86 -3.55 -7.85 24.19
CA TYR A 86 -2.13 -7.60 24.00
C TYR A 86 -1.91 -6.18 23.50
N SER A 87 -0.88 -5.51 23.98
CA SER A 87 -0.50 -4.17 23.55
C SER A 87 1.00 -4.09 23.27
N ILE A 88 1.34 -3.16 22.38
CA ILE A 88 2.72 -2.79 22.09
C ILE A 88 3.00 -1.42 22.70
N PRO A 89 4.02 -1.29 23.58
CA PRO A 89 4.44 0.02 24.04
C PRO A 89 5.17 0.72 22.89
N ILE A 90 4.74 1.95 22.61
CA ILE A 90 5.46 2.83 21.69
C ILE A 90 6.31 3.75 22.54
N LYS A 91 7.62 3.82 22.27
CA LYS A 91 8.50 4.69 23.07
C LYS A 91 8.10 6.16 22.87
N ASN A 92 7.95 6.88 23.99
CA ASN A 92 7.40 8.24 24.09
C ASN A 92 5.94 8.39 23.63
N GLY A 93 5.20 7.29 23.53
CA GLY A 93 3.78 7.28 23.22
C GLY A 93 2.99 6.43 24.21
N ALA A 94 1.68 6.49 24.08
CA ALA A 94 0.79 5.57 24.78
C ALA A 94 0.73 4.21 24.04
N PRO A 95 0.47 3.10 24.76
CA PRO A 95 0.40 1.77 24.15
C PRO A 95 -0.70 1.67 23.09
N LEU A 96 -0.46 0.83 22.08
CA LEU A 96 -1.45 0.47 21.07
C LEU A 96 -1.83 -0.99 21.23
N VAL A 97 -3.12 -1.30 21.20
CA VAL A 97 -3.63 -2.67 21.26
C VAL A 97 -3.34 -3.40 19.96
N LEU A 98 -2.91 -4.66 20.03
CA LEU A 98 -2.59 -5.46 18.87
C LEU A 98 -3.87 -6.04 18.24
N ASP A 99 -4.10 -5.77 16.95
CA ASP A 99 -5.19 -6.38 16.19
C ASP A 99 -4.61 -7.10 14.95
N LEU A 100 -4.57 -8.43 15.00
CA LEU A 100 -4.04 -9.23 13.90
C LEU A 100 -4.95 -9.22 12.65
N ALA A 101 -6.23 -8.89 12.81
CA ALA A 101 -7.20 -8.79 11.71
C ALA A 101 -7.36 -7.35 11.19
N GLY A 102 -6.95 -6.36 11.98
CA GLY A 102 -7.04 -4.94 11.67
C GLY A 102 -6.09 -4.50 10.55
N ALA A 103 -6.60 -3.70 9.61
CA ALA A 103 -5.84 -3.20 8.46
C ALA A 103 -5.19 -1.82 8.69
N LEU A 104 -5.52 -1.15 9.80
CA LEU A 104 -5.05 0.21 10.10
C LEU A 104 -4.42 0.26 11.48
N VAL A 105 -3.32 1.00 11.59
CA VAL A 105 -2.90 1.60 12.85
C VAL A 105 -3.72 2.87 13.06
N TRP A 106 -4.28 3.06 14.25
CA TRP A 106 -4.99 4.28 14.62
C TRP A 106 -4.73 4.65 16.06
N SER A 107 -4.79 5.95 16.36
CA SER A 107 -4.65 6.46 17.72
C SER A 107 -5.41 7.76 17.92
N THR A 108 -5.58 8.19 19.17
CA THR A 108 -5.88 9.59 19.46
C THR A 108 -4.72 10.47 19.00
N CYS A 109 -5.02 11.70 18.58
CA CYS A 109 -4.02 12.67 18.13
C CYS A 109 -4.19 14.01 18.83
N GLN A 110 -3.09 14.77 18.89
CA GLN A 110 -3.15 16.17 19.27
C GLN A 110 -3.81 17.01 18.15
N GLN A 111 -4.38 18.15 18.53
CA GLN A 111 -4.90 19.13 17.58
C GLN A 111 -3.77 19.69 16.70
N GLY A 112 -4.10 20.08 15.46
CA GLY A 112 -3.14 20.67 14.53
C GLY A 112 -2.15 19.68 13.89
N HIS A 113 -2.44 18.37 13.93
CA HIS A 113 -1.61 17.37 13.26
C HIS A 113 -1.58 17.58 11.74
N ARG A 114 -0.50 17.11 11.11
CA ARG A 114 -0.36 17.19 9.66
C ARG A 114 -1.28 16.18 8.98
N THR A 115 -2.23 16.69 8.19
CA THR A 115 -3.18 15.87 7.44
C THR A 115 -2.62 15.40 6.10
N ILE A 116 -3.11 14.26 5.64
CA ILE A 116 -2.79 13.71 4.32
C ILE A 116 -3.88 14.15 3.32
N PRO A 117 -3.55 14.64 2.12
CA PRO A 117 -4.57 15.03 1.14
C PRO A 117 -5.47 13.87 0.71
N CYS A 118 -6.76 14.14 0.55
CA CYS A 118 -7.79 13.19 0.15
C CYS A 118 -7.53 12.51 -1.21
N LYS A 119 -6.86 13.19 -2.14
CA LYS A 119 -6.50 12.65 -3.47
C LYS A 119 -5.21 11.82 -3.47
N SER A 120 -4.54 11.68 -2.33
CA SER A 120 -3.31 10.89 -2.23
C SER A 120 -3.55 9.39 -2.37
N SER A 121 -2.57 8.66 -2.89
CA SER A 121 -2.60 7.20 -2.92
C SER A 121 -2.68 6.58 -1.52
N LEU A 122 -2.10 7.24 -0.50
CA LEU A 122 -2.22 6.85 0.90
C LEU A 122 -3.69 6.86 1.36
N CYS A 123 -4.46 7.87 0.96
CA CYS A 123 -5.88 7.94 1.31
C CYS A 123 -6.68 6.78 0.70
N THR A 124 -6.40 6.44 -0.56
CA THR A 124 -7.02 5.30 -1.25
C THR A 124 -6.72 3.99 -0.54
N VAL A 125 -5.47 3.79 -0.07
CA VAL A 125 -5.07 2.58 0.65
C VAL A 125 -5.72 2.51 2.03
N ALA A 126 -5.71 3.62 2.78
CA ALA A 126 -6.30 3.70 4.12
C ALA A 126 -7.79 3.34 4.12
N ASN A 127 -8.49 3.58 3.02
CA ASN A 127 -9.92 3.31 2.87
C ASN A 127 -10.24 2.00 2.13
N ARG A 128 -9.22 1.24 1.67
CA ARG A 128 -9.42 0.01 0.88
C ARG A 128 -10.18 -1.08 1.64
N TYR A 129 -9.88 -1.23 2.93
CA TYR A 129 -10.42 -2.28 3.79
C TYR A 129 -11.33 -1.72 4.88
N ARG A 130 -12.01 -0.60 4.61
CA ARG A 130 -13.01 -0.04 5.53
C ARG A 130 -14.09 -1.10 5.84
N PRO A 131 -14.34 -1.43 7.12
CA PRO A 131 -15.41 -2.35 7.46
C PRO A 131 -16.76 -1.87 6.91
N ALA A 132 -17.57 -2.77 6.38
CA ALA A 132 -18.86 -2.42 5.79
C ALA A 132 -19.81 -1.74 6.79
N SER A 133 -19.67 -2.07 8.09
CA SER A 133 -20.42 -1.46 9.20
C SER A 133 -20.04 0.00 9.47
N CYS A 134 -18.86 0.45 9.06
CA CYS A 134 -18.39 1.81 9.33
C CYS A 134 -18.87 2.76 8.25
N ALA A 135 -19.95 3.51 8.47
CA ALA A 135 -20.47 4.45 7.49
C ALA A 135 -19.43 5.49 7.05
N SER A 136 -19.44 5.84 5.77
CA SER A 136 -18.60 6.93 5.26
C SER A 136 -19.14 8.29 5.75
N ALA A 137 -18.24 9.15 6.22
CA ALA A 137 -18.51 10.55 6.49
C ALA A 137 -18.62 11.35 5.19
N SER A 138 -19.28 12.51 5.26
CA SER A 138 -19.32 13.47 4.17
C SER A 138 -17.97 14.16 4.03
N GLY A 139 -17.26 13.90 2.94
CA GLY A 139 -15.99 14.57 2.64
C GLY A 139 -14.74 13.75 2.98
N GLY A 140 -13.59 14.25 2.53
CA GLY A 140 -12.28 13.65 2.77
C GLY A 140 -12.05 12.25 2.18
N GLN A 141 -13.00 11.71 1.42
CA GLN A 141 -12.85 10.41 0.77
C GLN A 141 -11.93 10.47 -0.45
N PRO A 142 -11.29 9.34 -0.82
CA PRO A 142 -10.59 9.22 -2.08
C PRO A 142 -11.47 9.67 -3.25
N GLY A 143 -10.98 10.59 -4.08
CA GLY A 143 -11.71 11.11 -5.23
C GLY A 143 -12.66 12.28 -4.94
N SER A 144 -12.63 12.86 -3.74
CA SER A 144 -13.33 14.12 -3.44
C SER A 144 -13.01 15.23 -4.46
N ALA A 145 -14.00 16.03 -4.83
CA ALA A 145 -13.84 17.12 -5.79
C ALA A 145 -12.98 18.28 -5.22
N ASP A 146 -13.10 18.52 -3.91
CA ASP A 146 -12.34 19.55 -3.19
C ASP A 146 -10.82 19.31 -3.33
N PRO A 147 -10.04 20.26 -3.87
CA PRO A 147 -8.59 20.13 -3.96
C PRO A 147 -7.86 20.29 -2.62
N HIS A 148 -8.51 20.83 -1.59
CA HIS A 148 -7.90 21.12 -0.29
C HIS A 148 -8.37 20.18 0.82
N CYS A 149 -9.10 19.11 0.49
CA CYS A 149 -9.58 18.20 1.54
C CYS A 149 -8.47 17.38 2.22
N ALA A 150 -8.60 17.25 3.53
CA ALA A 150 -7.91 16.24 4.32
C ALA A 150 -8.53 14.86 4.05
N CYS A 151 -7.72 13.82 4.07
CA CYS A 151 -8.16 12.45 3.93
C CYS A 151 -8.85 11.99 5.21
N THR A 152 -10.08 11.52 5.13
CA THR A 152 -10.77 10.86 6.24
C THR A 152 -10.66 9.34 6.09
N ALA A 153 -10.22 8.67 7.15
CA ALA A 153 -10.21 7.22 7.27
C ALA A 153 -10.99 6.78 8.52
N TYR A 154 -11.29 5.47 8.59
CA TYR A 154 -12.30 4.94 9.49
C TYR A 154 -11.68 3.92 10.44
N PRO A 155 -11.20 4.35 11.61
CA PRO A 155 -10.73 3.44 12.63
C PRO A 155 -11.88 2.58 13.17
N TYR A 156 -11.58 1.33 13.48
CA TYR A 156 -12.50 0.36 14.04
C TYR A 156 -11.93 -0.15 15.36
N ASN A 157 -12.75 -0.15 16.40
CA ASN A 157 -12.41 -0.78 17.67
C ASN A 157 -12.88 -2.25 17.65
N PRO A 158 -11.96 -3.22 17.64
CA PRO A 158 -12.31 -4.63 17.51
C PRO A 158 -12.98 -5.21 18.75
N VAL A 159 -12.89 -4.54 19.91
CA VAL A 159 -13.47 -4.98 21.18
C VAL A 159 -14.91 -4.51 21.31
N SER A 160 -15.14 -3.21 21.10
CA SER A 160 -16.49 -2.61 21.23
C SER A 160 -17.30 -2.66 19.94
N SER A 161 -16.69 -3.09 18.83
CA SER A 161 -17.27 -3.10 17.48
C SER A 161 -17.76 -1.71 17.01
N GLN A 162 -17.17 -0.65 17.57
CA GLN A 162 -17.49 0.73 17.21
C GLN A 162 -16.58 1.24 16.10
N CYS A 163 -17.13 2.14 15.29
CA CYS A 163 -16.39 2.82 14.23
C CYS A 163 -16.21 4.29 14.60
N GLY A 164 -15.07 4.84 14.23
CA GLY A 164 -14.84 6.29 14.22
C GLY A 164 -14.62 6.80 12.80
N SER A 165 -14.41 8.10 12.71
CA SER A 165 -13.89 8.77 11.52
C SER A 165 -12.86 9.79 11.97
N GLY A 166 -11.75 9.88 11.24
CA GLY A 166 -10.67 10.78 11.60
C GLY A 166 -9.78 11.13 10.43
N ASP A 167 -9.10 12.25 10.54
CA ASP A 167 -8.11 12.67 9.56
C ASP A 167 -6.94 11.68 9.55
N LEU A 168 -6.54 11.27 8.36
CA LEU A 168 -5.34 10.48 8.16
C LEU A 168 -4.12 11.36 8.40
N ALA A 169 -3.28 10.93 9.33
CA ALA A 169 -2.11 11.68 9.76
C ALA A 169 -0.84 10.81 9.69
N VAL A 170 0.31 11.49 9.77
CA VAL A 170 1.60 10.82 9.99
C VAL A 170 1.73 10.51 11.48
N VAL A 171 1.97 9.25 11.81
CA VAL A 171 2.15 8.77 13.18
C VAL A 171 3.65 8.45 13.38
N PRO A 172 4.37 9.26 14.17
CA PRO A 172 5.75 8.94 14.53
C PRO A 172 5.76 7.78 15.53
N LEU A 173 6.56 6.77 15.24
CA LEU A 173 6.74 5.59 16.08
C LEU A 173 8.22 5.40 16.39
N SER A 174 8.50 4.69 17.47
CA SER A 174 9.86 4.24 17.76
C SER A 174 9.86 2.87 18.44
N ALA A 175 10.85 2.07 18.06
CA ALA A 175 11.06 0.69 18.48
C ALA A 175 12.55 0.41 18.60
N ASN A 176 12.95 -0.76 19.11
CA ASN A 176 14.36 -1.15 19.08
C ASN A 176 14.67 -1.91 17.80
N ALA A 177 15.79 -1.62 17.15
CA ALA A 177 16.37 -2.51 16.16
C ALA A 177 16.77 -3.84 16.84
N THR A 178 16.83 -4.94 16.09
CA THR A 178 17.27 -6.24 16.57
C THR A 178 18.22 -6.92 15.59
N ASP A 179 19.11 -7.76 16.09
CA ASP A 179 19.91 -8.71 15.31
C ASP A 179 19.22 -10.08 15.14
N GLY A 180 17.99 -10.21 15.64
CA GLY A 180 17.21 -11.45 15.68
C GLY A 180 17.23 -12.14 17.04
N GLN A 181 18.15 -11.78 17.94
CA GLN A 181 18.25 -12.34 19.28
C GLN A 181 18.09 -11.27 20.36
N HIS A 182 18.67 -10.10 20.16
CA HIS A 182 18.74 -9.05 21.18
C HIS A 182 18.23 -7.70 20.64
N PRO A 183 17.48 -6.94 21.46
CA PRO A 183 17.25 -5.53 21.19
C PRO A 183 18.59 -4.78 21.20
N LEU A 184 18.81 -3.95 20.18
CA LEU A 184 20.05 -3.20 19.98
C LEU A 184 19.87 -1.75 20.46
N PHE A 185 19.34 -0.88 19.61
CA PHE A 185 19.19 0.55 19.88
C PHE A 185 17.85 1.05 19.33
N PRO A 186 17.31 2.14 19.90
CA PRO A 186 16.06 2.71 19.43
C PRO A 186 16.21 3.25 18.00
N VAL A 187 15.20 3.02 17.18
CA VAL A 187 15.02 3.58 15.84
C VAL A 187 13.66 4.26 15.75
N SER A 188 13.63 5.42 15.11
CA SER A 188 12.40 6.16 14.83
C SER A 188 11.95 5.90 13.40
N PHE A 189 10.67 5.72 13.19
CA PHE A 189 10.04 5.52 11.90
C PHE A 189 8.65 6.14 11.89
N THR A 190 8.02 6.21 10.73
CA THR A 190 6.67 6.75 10.60
C THR A 190 5.74 5.71 10.02
N THR A 191 4.50 5.76 10.47
CA THR A 191 3.36 5.10 9.83
C THR A 191 2.27 6.13 9.55
N TYR A 192 1.16 5.69 8.98
CA TYR A 192 0.01 6.53 8.71
C TYR A 192 -1.21 5.90 9.37
N GLY A 193 -2.05 6.72 9.98
CA GLY A 193 -3.22 6.25 10.69
C GLY A 193 -4.24 7.37 10.89
N PRO A 194 -5.54 7.05 10.94
CA PRO A 194 -6.55 8.04 11.30
C PRO A 194 -6.44 8.44 12.78
N CYS A 195 -6.64 9.73 13.02
CA CYS A 195 -6.80 10.31 14.35
C CYS A 195 -8.21 10.05 14.89
N ALA A 196 -8.33 9.10 15.82
CA ALA A 196 -9.59 8.73 16.45
C ALA A 196 -9.98 9.70 17.59
N SER A 197 -11.29 9.77 17.88
CA SER A 197 -11.78 10.42 19.09
C SER A 197 -11.63 9.52 20.32
N ASP A 198 -11.57 10.12 21.50
CA ASP A 198 -11.40 9.39 22.77
C ASP A 198 -12.53 8.38 23.02
N GLY A 199 -13.74 8.64 22.52
CA GLY A 199 -14.87 7.71 22.64
C GLY A 199 -14.61 6.35 21.98
N LEU A 200 -13.71 6.29 20.98
CA LEU A 200 -13.32 5.03 20.34
C LEU A 200 -12.38 4.18 21.20
N LEU A 201 -11.84 4.72 22.30
CA LEU A 201 -11.00 3.97 23.25
C LEU A 201 -11.80 3.09 24.22
N ALA A 202 -13.13 3.16 24.19
CA ALA A 202 -13.99 2.35 25.05
C ALA A 202 -13.63 0.86 24.95
N SER A 203 -13.56 0.19 26.10
CA SER A 203 -13.21 -1.23 26.24
C SER A 203 -11.76 -1.62 25.87
N LEU A 204 -10.89 -0.66 25.54
CA LEU A 204 -9.45 -0.92 25.44
C LEU A 204 -8.78 -0.89 26.83
N PRO A 205 -7.57 -1.44 27.00
CA PRO A 205 -6.81 -1.37 28.23
C PRO A 205 -6.63 0.07 28.68
N SER A 206 -6.64 0.29 30.00
CA SER A 206 -6.43 1.62 30.56
C SER A 206 -5.10 2.21 30.08
N GLY A 207 -5.15 3.45 29.59
CA GLY A 207 -4.00 4.16 29.04
C GLY A 207 -3.63 3.82 27.60
N ALA A 208 -4.32 2.87 26.95
CA ALA A 208 -4.15 2.64 25.52
C ALA A 208 -4.65 3.87 24.73
N ALA A 209 -3.91 4.26 23.70
CA ALA A 209 -4.28 5.37 22.82
C ALA A 209 -4.90 4.93 21.50
N GLY A 210 -4.99 3.62 21.25
CA GLY A 210 -5.62 3.08 20.05
C GLY A 210 -5.20 1.65 19.74
N VAL A 211 -5.17 1.31 18.45
CA VAL A 211 -4.95 -0.06 17.96
C VAL A 211 -3.91 -0.06 16.84
N ALA A 212 -3.02 -1.04 16.88
CA ALA A 212 -2.10 -1.38 15.81
C ALA A 212 -2.61 -2.59 15.03
N GLY A 213 -3.27 -2.33 13.90
CA GLY A 213 -3.64 -3.37 12.94
C GLY A 213 -2.43 -3.99 12.26
N LEU A 214 -2.37 -5.32 12.20
CA LEU A 214 -1.27 -6.10 11.62
C LEU A 214 -1.69 -7.01 10.45
N SER A 215 -2.90 -6.82 9.93
CA SER A 215 -3.39 -7.60 8.80
C SER A 215 -2.53 -7.39 7.56
N SER A 216 -2.35 -8.45 6.78
CA SER A 216 -1.51 -8.40 5.59
C SER A 216 -2.13 -7.50 4.52
N THR A 217 -1.65 -6.26 4.42
CA THR A 217 -1.87 -5.44 3.22
C THR A 217 -0.79 -5.82 2.21
N THR A 218 -1.11 -6.64 1.22
CA THR A 218 -0.12 -7.10 0.22
C THR A 218 0.46 -5.95 -0.61
N GLY A 219 1.77 -6.01 -0.88
CA GLY A 219 2.51 -5.40 -2.01
C GLY A 219 2.41 -3.86 -2.16
N LYS A 220 3.52 -3.14 -1.93
CA LYS A 220 3.69 -1.68 -2.10
C LYS A 220 2.90 -0.77 -1.14
N HIS A 221 2.12 -1.34 -0.23
CA HIS A 221 1.20 -0.60 0.65
C HIS A 221 1.47 -0.77 2.15
N ALA A 222 2.61 -1.34 2.54
CA ALA A 222 3.03 -1.59 3.93
C ALA A 222 3.25 -0.32 4.80
N HIS A 223 2.90 0.87 4.30
CA HIS A 223 3.01 2.13 5.03
C HIS A 223 2.11 2.20 6.28
N PHE A 224 1.06 1.40 6.34
CA PHE A 224 0.09 1.35 7.45
C PHE A 224 0.40 0.26 8.47
N THR A 225 1.29 -0.68 8.14
CA THR A 225 1.74 -1.77 9.01
C THR A 225 3.28 -1.78 8.98
N PRO A 226 3.95 -1.00 9.85
CA PRO A 226 5.42 -0.93 9.85
C PRO A 226 6.07 -2.22 10.35
N PHE A 227 5.26 -3.18 10.81
CA PHE A 227 5.68 -4.46 11.35
C PHE A 227 5.74 -5.50 10.24
N SER A 228 6.95 -5.80 9.78
CA SER A 228 7.21 -6.97 8.95
C SER A 228 7.55 -8.15 9.87
N PHE A 229 6.69 -9.16 9.89
CA PHE A 229 6.99 -10.43 10.56
C PHE A 229 7.70 -11.34 9.56
N ASN A 230 8.96 -11.69 9.86
CA ASN A 230 9.65 -12.71 9.08
C ASN A 230 8.96 -14.05 9.32
N ARG A 231 8.52 -14.71 8.24
CA ARG A 231 7.93 -16.05 8.29
C ARG A 231 9.09 -17.03 8.14
N ASN A 232 9.51 -17.68 9.21
CA ASN A 232 10.47 -18.79 9.16
C ASN A 232 9.81 -20.02 8.52
#